data_AF-A0AAD5I6Y3-F1
#
_entry.id   AF-A0AAD5I6Y3-F1
#
_cell.length_a   1.000
_cell.length_b   1.000
_cell.length_c   1.000
_cell.angle_alpha   90.00
_cell.angle_beta   90.00
_cell.angle_gamma   90.00
#
_symmetry.space_group_name_H-M   'P 1'
#
loop_
_entity.id
_entity.type
_entity.pdbx_description
1 polymer ?
#
loop_
_entity_poly.entity_id
_entity_poly.type
_entity_poly.pdbx_seq_one_letter_code
_entity_poly.pdbx_strand_id
1 'polypeptide(L)'
;MDSEMKAKVQLSKCILEAEDVIGSQVSKFAKVNDGFHEVSGETSGDVRVKLGYNGKLVVDNIGKKDGLCLLWSNLVDVSLLSVSQYHVDIHVTSYSDLIWRLTDFYRYLEMAQCHHGWELLRWLYSLLNLPWVCARDFNEIIDKLEELRGVK
;
A
#
# COMPACT_ATOMS: atom_id res chain seq x y z
N MET A 1 21.61 -0.81 -23.58
CA MET A 1 20.27 -1.40 -23.34
C MET A 1 20.13 -1.91 -21.90
N ASP A 2 20.79 -1.29 -20.92
CA ASP A 2 21.31 -2.07 -19.78
C ASP A 2 20.88 -1.59 -18.37
N SER A 3 20.29 -0.40 -18.25
CA SER A 3 19.77 0.13 -16.96
C SER A 3 18.26 0.29 -16.98
N GLU A 4 17.71 0.83 -18.07
CA GLU A 4 16.26 1.04 -18.24
C GLU A 4 15.48 -0.29 -18.28
N MET A 5 16.03 -1.32 -18.94
CA MET A 5 15.41 -2.65 -18.99
C MET A 5 15.45 -3.32 -17.61
N LYS A 6 16.53 -3.15 -16.84
CA LYS A 6 16.64 -3.64 -15.46
C LYS A 6 15.65 -2.92 -14.53
N ALA A 7 15.50 -1.60 -14.66
CA ALA A 7 14.54 -0.82 -13.90
C ALA A 7 13.09 -1.22 -14.22
N LYS A 8 12.76 -1.45 -15.49
CA LYS A 8 11.43 -1.95 -15.91
C LYS A 8 11.15 -3.35 -15.37
N VAL A 9 12.12 -4.27 -15.45
CA VAL A 9 11.99 -5.63 -14.88
C VAL A 9 11.82 -5.57 -13.36
N GLN A 10 12.57 -4.70 -12.68
CA GLN A 10 12.47 -4.53 -11.23
C GLN A 10 11.10 -3.99 -10.82
N LEU A 11 10.59 -2.96 -11.51
CA LEU A 11 9.26 -2.40 -11.28
C LEU A 11 8.15 -3.43 -11.56
N SER A 12 8.26 -4.20 -12.65
CA SER A 12 7.30 -5.28 -12.94
C SER A 12 7.31 -6.35 -11.85
N LYS A 13 8.47 -6.70 -11.28
CA LYS A 13 8.55 -7.62 -10.14
C LYS A 13 7.93 -7.03 -8.87
N CYS A 14 8.18 -5.75 -8.58
CA CYS A 14 7.56 -5.07 -7.44
C CYS A 14 6.02 -5.04 -7.58
N ILE A 15 5.49 -4.85 -8.78
CA ILE A 15 4.04 -4.88 -9.04
C ILE A 15 3.46 -6.28 -8.84
N LEU A 16 4.17 -7.32 -9.28
CA LEU A 16 3.73 -8.71 -9.07
C LEU A 16 3.76 -9.10 -7.58
N GLU A 17 4.82 -8.71 -6.85
CA GLU A 17 4.94 -8.96 -5.40
C GLU A 17 4.07 -8.01 -4.55
N ALA A 18 3.55 -6.93 -5.14
CA ALA A 18 2.58 -6.08 -4.47
C ALA A 18 1.31 -6.87 -4.10
N GLU A 19 0.99 -7.96 -4.80
CA GLU A 19 -0.06 -8.90 -4.38
C GLU A 19 0.21 -9.59 -3.04
N ASP A 20 1.46 -9.82 -2.65
CA ASP A 20 1.73 -10.46 -1.36
C ASP A 20 1.59 -9.47 -0.19
N VAL A 21 1.60 -8.17 -0.50
CA VAL A 21 1.37 -7.04 0.41
C VAL A 21 -0.09 -6.54 0.37
N ILE A 22 -0.75 -6.65 -0.78
CA ILE A 22 -2.11 -6.16 -1.07
C ILE A 22 -3.09 -7.34 -1.16
N GLY A 23 -2.57 -8.56 -1.02
CA GLY A 23 -3.29 -9.82 -1.09
C GLY A 23 -4.58 -9.67 -0.35
N SER A 24 -5.67 -9.77 -1.12
CA SER A 24 -7.07 -9.68 -0.74
C SER A 24 -7.38 -8.81 0.49
N GLN A 25 -7.72 -7.55 0.16
CA GLN A 25 -8.51 -6.58 0.91
C GLN A 25 -7.74 -5.58 1.77
N VAL A 26 -7.39 -4.46 1.12
CA VAL A 26 -7.32 -3.18 1.81
C VAL A 26 -8.75 -2.78 2.17
N SER A 27 -9.25 -3.28 3.30
CA SER A 27 -10.56 -2.89 3.77
C SER A 27 -10.48 -1.51 4.42
N LYS A 28 -11.49 -0.68 4.16
CA LYS A 28 -11.71 0.53 4.95
C LYS A 28 -12.27 0.09 6.30
N PHE A 29 -11.63 0.51 7.38
CA PHE A 29 -12.11 0.25 8.73
C PHE A 29 -12.76 1.51 9.28
N ALA A 30 -13.90 1.39 9.93
CA ALA A 30 -14.46 2.43 10.77
C ALA A 30 -13.87 2.33 12.18
N LYS A 31 -13.56 3.48 12.78
CA LYS A 31 -13.20 3.58 14.19
C LYS A 31 -14.49 3.56 15.03
N VAL A 32 -14.63 2.55 15.87
CA VAL A 32 -15.69 2.37 16.86
C VAL A 32 -15.07 2.52 18.26
N ASN A 33 -15.89 2.79 19.28
CA ASN A 33 -15.42 3.09 20.65
C ASN A 33 -14.49 2.02 21.25
N ASP A 34 -14.54 0.79 20.75
CA ASP A 34 -13.80 -0.40 21.17
C ASP A 34 -12.68 -0.83 20.19
N GLY A 35 -12.49 -0.14 19.06
CA GLY A 35 -11.39 -0.43 18.13
C GLY A 35 -11.70 -0.15 16.66
N PHE A 36 -10.91 -0.75 15.77
CA PHE A 36 -11.12 -0.67 14.32
C PHE A 36 -11.89 -1.88 13.82
N HIS A 37 -13.04 -1.60 13.24
CA HIS A 37 -13.91 -2.58 12.62
C HIS A 37 -14.00 -2.32 11.12
N GLU A 38 -13.94 -3.36 10.31
CA GLU A 38 -14.26 -3.29 8.90
C GLU A 38 -15.68 -2.72 8.76
N VAL A 39 -15.99 -2.10 7.63
CA VAL A 39 -17.36 -1.60 7.36
C VAL A 39 -18.41 -2.73 7.47
N SER A 40 -18.02 -4.00 7.38
CA SER A 40 -18.80 -5.21 7.65
C SER A 40 -19.06 -5.53 9.14
N GLY A 41 -18.38 -4.83 10.07
CA GLY A 41 -18.48 -5.00 11.52
C GLY A 41 -17.37 -5.83 12.18
N GLU A 42 -16.44 -6.39 11.42
CA GLU A 42 -15.41 -7.31 11.91
C GLU A 42 -14.15 -6.58 12.41
N THR A 43 -13.51 -7.00 13.50
CA THR A 43 -12.28 -6.33 13.94
C THR A 43 -11.12 -6.62 12.98
N SER A 44 -10.14 -5.70 12.88
CA SER A 44 -8.92 -5.95 12.09
C SER A 44 -8.14 -7.22 12.51
N GLY A 45 -8.30 -7.68 13.76
CA GLY A 45 -7.69 -8.93 14.24
C GLY A 45 -8.35 -10.17 13.66
N ASP A 46 -9.68 -10.17 13.65
CA ASP A 46 -10.49 -11.27 13.14
C ASP A 46 -10.35 -11.40 11.62
N VAL A 47 -10.33 -10.27 10.91
CA VAL A 47 -10.16 -10.22 9.44
C VAL A 47 -8.82 -10.83 9.04
N ARG A 48 -7.70 -10.46 9.69
CA ARG A 48 -6.38 -11.03 9.39
C ARG A 48 -6.38 -12.56 9.49
N VAL A 49 -6.93 -13.10 10.59
CA VAL A 49 -6.93 -14.56 10.85
C VAL A 49 -7.87 -15.28 9.89
N LYS A 50 -9.07 -14.75 9.65
CA LYS A 50 -10.05 -15.35 8.72
C LYS A 50 -9.55 -15.40 7.29
N LEU A 51 -8.88 -14.34 6.84
CA LEU A 51 -8.34 -14.24 5.49
C LEU A 51 -6.97 -14.95 5.34
N GLY A 52 -6.42 -15.51 6.42
CA GLY A 52 -5.18 -16.29 6.38
C GLY A 52 -3.90 -15.46 6.28
N TYR A 53 -3.92 -14.19 6.69
CA TYR A 53 -2.74 -13.32 6.67
C TYR A 53 -1.88 -13.46 7.91
N ASN A 54 -0.58 -13.20 7.73
CA ASN A 54 0.41 -13.28 8.79
C ASN A 54 0.63 -11.93 9.46
N GLY A 55 0.62 -10.85 8.69
CA GLY A 55 0.84 -9.51 9.19
C GLY A 55 -0.38 -8.61 9.07
N LYS A 56 -0.41 -7.56 9.90
CA LYS A 56 -1.35 -6.46 9.76
C LYS A 56 -0.74 -5.14 10.21
N LEU A 57 -1.13 -4.05 9.57
CA LEU A 57 -0.82 -2.68 9.96
C LEU A 57 -2.09 -1.86 9.87
N VAL A 58 -2.57 -1.36 11.01
CA VAL A 58 -3.71 -0.46 11.06
C VAL A 58 -3.19 0.97 11.21
N VAL A 59 -3.62 1.84 10.30
CA VAL A 59 -3.28 3.25 10.29
C VAL A 59 -4.56 4.06 10.46
N ASP A 60 -4.63 4.82 11.56
CA ASP A 60 -5.67 5.82 11.79
C ASP A 60 -5.61 6.89 10.69
N ASN A 61 -6.74 7.15 10.03
CA ASN A 61 -6.84 8.35 9.20
C ASN A 61 -7.06 9.55 10.14
N ILE A 62 -5.97 10.29 10.41
CA ILE A 62 -6.01 11.44 11.31
C ILE A 62 -7.05 12.45 10.78
N GLY A 63 -8.09 12.71 11.58
CA GLY A 63 -9.16 13.65 11.23
C GLY A 63 -10.38 13.02 10.55
N LYS A 64 -10.43 11.69 10.40
CA LYS A 64 -11.61 10.98 9.89
C LYS A 64 -12.03 9.81 10.79
N LYS A 65 -13.24 9.29 10.52
CA LYS A 65 -13.79 8.10 11.17
C LYS A 65 -13.34 6.79 10.51
N ASP A 66 -12.68 6.87 9.36
CA ASP A 66 -12.13 5.71 8.67
C ASP A 66 -10.65 5.50 9.02
N GLY A 67 -10.14 4.30 8.77
CA GLY A 67 -8.76 3.89 8.94
C GLY A 67 -8.39 2.91 7.84
N LEU A 68 -7.10 2.84 7.55
CA LEU A 68 -6.54 1.87 6.60
C LEU A 68 -6.06 0.66 7.39
N CYS A 69 -6.38 -0.55 6.94
CA CYS A 69 -5.62 -1.72 7.36
C CYS A 69 -4.92 -2.30 6.14
N LEU A 70 -3.62 -2.53 6.30
CA LEU A 70 -2.82 -3.35 5.40
C LEU A 70 -2.70 -4.74 5.99
N LEU A 71 -2.84 -5.76 5.15
CA LEU A 71 -2.73 -7.17 5.51
C LEU A 71 -1.75 -7.80 4.54
N TRP A 72 -0.82 -8.60 5.04
CA TRP A 72 0.18 -9.25 4.18
C TRP A 72 0.43 -10.69 4.58
N SER A 73 0.85 -11.48 3.59
CA SER A 73 1.15 -12.90 3.76
C SER A 73 2.49 -13.11 4.49
N ASN A 74 2.86 -14.36 4.77
CA ASN A 74 4.19 -14.69 5.27
C ASN A 74 5.30 -14.61 4.21
N LEU A 75 4.96 -14.28 2.96
CA LEU A 75 5.93 -14.18 1.86
C LEU A 75 6.65 -12.82 1.86
N VAL A 76 6.14 -11.85 2.60
CA VAL A 76 6.71 -10.51 2.70
C VAL A 76 6.79 -10.08 4.16
N ASP A 77 7.81 -9.29 4.47
CA ASP A 77 7.89 -8.50 5.68
C ASP A 77 7.62 -7.03 5.34
N VAL A 78 6.85 -6.38 6.19
CA VAL A 78 6.36 -5.02 5.96
C VAL A 78 6.66 -4.17 7.20
N SER A 79 7.30 -3.04 6.97
CA SER A 79 7.61 -2.07 8.01
C SER A 79 7.13 -0.67 7.61
N LEU A 80 6.55 0.04 8.56
CA LEU A 80 6.10 1.42 8.34
C LEU A 80 7.31 2.35 8.28
N LEU A 81 7.45 3.09 7.18
CA LEU A 81 8.48 4.12 7.04
C LEU A 81 7.98 5.48 7.52
N SER A 82 6.80 5.89 7.03
CA SER A 82 6.19 7.14 7.45
C SER A 82 4.68 7.13 7.24
N VAL A 83 3.97 7.92 8.05
CA VAL A 83 2.53 8.08 7.97
C VAL A 83 2.14 9.52 8.25
N SER A 84 1.13 10.01 7.54
CA SER A 84 0.45 11.26 7.84
C SER A 84 -1.04 11.13 7.55
N GLN A 85 -1.80 12.20 7.75
CA GLN A 85 -3.20 12.27 7.30
C GLN A 85 -3.36 12.15 5.77
N TYR A 86 -2.26 12.24 5.03
CA TYR A 86 -2.24 12.27 3.57
C TYR A 86 -1.54 11.08 2.91
N HIS A 87 -0.75 10.31 3.65
CA HIS A 87 -0.03 9.19 3.06
C HIS A 87 0.34 8.11 4.06
N VAL A 88 0.54 6.91 3.53
CA VAL A 88 1.18 5.78 4.19
C VAL A 88 2.33 5.35 3.30
N ASP A 89 3.54 5.29 3.84
CA ASP A 89 4.73 4.81 3.14
C ASP A 89 5.32 3.63 3.91
N ILE A 90 5.46 2.50 3.23
CA ILE A 90 5.94 1.25 3.81
C ILE A 90 7.14 0.72 3.03
N HIS A 91 8.01 0.04 3.77
CA HIS A 91 9.11 -0.74 3.24
C HIS A 91 8.72 -2.20 3.23
N VAL A 92 8.91 -2.84 2.09
CA VAL A 92 8.58 -4.24 1.84
C VAL A 92 9.87 -4.99 1.54
N THR A 93 10.07 -6.09 2.26
CA THR A 93 11.11 -7.08 1.97
C THR A 93 10.43 -8.40 1.65
N SER A 94 10.56 -8.87 0.42
CA SER A 94 9.99 -10.18 0.07
C SER A 94 10.96 -11.31 0.37
N TYR A 95 10.41 -12.53 0.38
CA TYR A 95 11.17 -13.77 0.48
C TYR A 95 12.21 -13.95 -0.64
N SER A 96 12.10 -13.20 -1.74
CA SER A 96 13.04 -13.22 -2.87
C SER A 96 14.23 -12.26 -2.67
N ASP A 97 14.37 -11.71 -1.47
CA ASP A 97 15.29 -10.62 -1.09
C ASP A 97 15.05 -9.33 -1.90
N LEU A 98 13.89 -9.20 -2.56
CA LEU A 98 13.49 -7.96 -3.22
C LEU A 98 13.05 -6.95 -2.17
N ILE A 99 13.78 -5.84 -2.12
CA ILE A 99 13.48 -4.71 -1.25
C ILE A 99 12.88 -3.58 -2.08
N TRP A 100 11.70 -3.12 -1.68
CA TRP A 100 10.97 -2.07 -2.38
C TRP A 100 10.08 -1.26 -1.43
N ARG A 101 9.51 -0.18 -1.95
CA ARG A 101 8.65 0.74 -1.21
C ARG A 101 7.29 0.83 -1.85
N LEU A 102 6.27 0.91 -1.01
CA LEU A 102 4.90 1.18 -1.41
C LEU A 102 4.41 2.43 -0.69
N THR A 103 3.94 3.42 -1.46
CA THR A 103 3.29 4.60 -0.90
C THR A 103 1.87 4.69 -1.40
N ASP A 104 0.93 4.76 -0.47
CA ASP A 104 -0.47 5.14 -0.72
C ASP A 104 -0.70 6.59 -0.31
N PHE A 105 -1.43 7.36 -1.12
CA PHE A 105 -1.67 8.78 -0.91
C PHE A 105 -3.16 9.15 -0.95
N TYR A 106 -3.64 9.74 0.14
CA TYR A 106 -5.02 10.17 0.28
C TYR A 106 -5.26 11.56 -0.35
N ARG A 107 -6.26 11.61 -1.22
CA ARG A 107 -7.11 12.81 -1.48
C ARG A 107 -6.47 14.07 -2.07
N TYR A 108 -5.20 14.10 -2.46
CA TYR A 108 -4.62 15.28 -3.13
C TYR A 108 -5.10 15.54 -4.58
N LEU A 109 -6.17 14.86 -5.03
CA LEU A 109 -6.73 14.97 -6.38
C LEU A 109 -7.80 16.03 -6.57
N GLU A 110 -8.27 16.70 -5.51
CA GLU A 110 -9.03 17.93 -5.74
C GLU A 110 -8.06 18.90 -6.44
N MET A 111 -8.37 19.29 -7.68
CA MET A 111 -7.41 19.92 -8.62
C MET A 111 -6.57 21.06 -8.01
N ALA A 112 -7.12 21.77 -7.02
CA ALA A 112 -6.45 22.84 -6.29
C ALA A 112 -5.21 22.39 -5.48
N GLN A 113 -5.14 21.12 -5.04
CA GLN A 113 -4.09 20.65 -4.13
C GLN A 113 -3.11 19.65 -4.77
N CYS A 114 -3.27 19.36 -6.06
CA CYS A 114 -2.42 18.43 -6.81
C CYS A 114 -0.91 18.76 -6.69
N HIS A 115 -0.55 20.05 -6.64
CA HIS A 115 0.83 20.50 -6.46
C HIS A 115 1.48 19.99 -5.16
N HIS A 116 0.76 20.04 -4.03
CA HIS A 116 1.25 19.52 -2.75
C HIS A 116 1.45 18.00 -2.79
N GLY A 117 0.57 17.27 -3.47
CA GLY A 117 0.74 15.83 -3.69
C GLY A 117 2.03 15.51 -4.45
N TRP A 118 2.31 16.25 -5.52
CA TRP A 118 3.56 16.09 -6.28
C TRP A 118 4.81 16.49 -5.49
N GLU A 119 4.74 17.55 -4.68
CA GLU A 119 5.85 17.96 -3.81
C GLU A 119 6.14 16.90 -2.74
N LEU A 120 5.09 16.33 -2.13
CA LEU A 120 5.22 15.21 -1.20
C LEU A 120 5.89 14.02 -1.88
N LEU A 121 5.47 13.63 -3.08
CA LEU A 121 6.07 12.52 -3.82
C LEU A 121 7.54 12.81 -4.17
N ARG A 122 7.88 14.03 -4.60
CA ARG A 122 9.28 14.40 -4.86
C ARG A 122 10.13 14.34 -3.60
N TRP A 123 9.58 14.79 -2.48
CA TRP A 123 10.26 14.71 -1.19
C TRP A 123 10.47 13.24 -0.79
N LEU A 124 9.43 12.41 -0.80
CA LEU A 124 9.51 10.98 -0.48
C LEU A 124 10.48 10.22 -1.40
N TYR A 125 10.54 10.58 -2.69
CA TYR A 125 11.50 10.03 -3.64
C TYR A 125 12.94 10.37 -3.23
N SER A 126 13.19 11.59 -2.77
CA SER A 126 14.53 12.03 -2.36
C SER A 126 15.05 11.35 -1.09
N LEU A 127 14.17 10.73 -0.29
CA LEU A 127 14.54 10.12 0.99
C LEU A 127 15.21 8.75 0.85
N LEU A 128 14.75 7.91 -0.10
CA LEU A 128 15.25 6.54 -0.23
C LEU A 128 15.36 6.14 -1.70
N ASN A 129 16.53 5.64 -2.08
CA ASN A 129 16.81 5.12 -3.41
C ASN A 129 16.43 3.63 -3.51
N LEU A 130 15.13 3.34 -3.44
CA LEU A 130 14.57 1.99 -3.58
C LEU A 130 13.57 1.94 -4.73
N PRO A 131 13.34 0.76 -5.34
CA PRO A 131 12.20 0.56 -6.23
C PRO A 131 10.91 1.00 -5.53
N TRP A 132 10.11 1.81 -6.22
CA TRP A 132 9.02 2.54 -5.57
C TRP A 132 7.73 2.42 -6.38
N VAL A 133 6.70 1.87 -5.74
CA VAL A 133 5.33 1.82 -6.26
C VAL A 133 4.53 2.89 -5.53
N CYS A 134 4.00 3.84 -6.30
CA CYS A 134 3.08 4.85 -5.80
C CYS A 134 1.69 4.52 -6.32
N ALA A 135 0.72 4.44 -5.44
CA ALA A 135 -0.68 4.32 -5.82
C ALA A 135 -1.52 5.30 -5.03
N ARG A 136 -2.57 5.77 -5.69
CA ARG A 136 -3.51 6.75 -5.14
C ARG A 136 -4.62 6.12 -4.31
N ASP A 137 -4.89 4.89 -4.68
CA ASP A 137 -5.71 3.93 -4.00
C ASP A 137 -5.08 2.58 -4.34
N PHE A 138 -4.95 1.69 -3.37
CA PHE A 138 -4.47 0.33 -3.61
C PHE A 138 -5.29 -0.41 -4.66
N ASN A 139 -6.56 -0.02 -4.86
CA ASN A 139 -7.39 -0.51 -5.95
C ASN A 139 -6.76 -0.29 -7.34
N GLU A 140 -5.99 0.79 -7.55
CA GLU A 140 -5.32 1.02 -8.84
C GLU A 140 -4.20 0.01 -9.13
N ILE A 141 -3.56 -0.50 -8.08
CA ILE A 141 -2.54 -1.56 -8.23
C ILE A 141 -3.24 -2.86 -8.63
N ILE A 142 -4.37 -3.18 -7.98
CA ILE A 142 -5.18 -4.37 -8.29
C ILE A 142 -5.67 -4.30 -9.75
N ASP A 143 -6.23 -3.17 -10.18
CA ASP A 143 -6.68 -2.98 -11.57
C ASP A 143 -5.53 -3.18 -12.57
N LYS A 144 -4.34 -2.67 -12.25
CA LYS A 144 -3.17 -2.79 -13.15
C LYS A 144 -2.66 -4.22 -13.26
N LEU A 145 -2.75 -4.94 -12.16
CA LEU A 145 -2.35 -6.33 -12.04
C LEU A 145 -3.31 -7.26 -12.79
N GLU A 146 -4.62 -7.02 -12.74
CA GLU A 146 -5.61 -7.73 -13.57
C GLU A 146 -5.34 -7.52 -15.07
N GLU A 147 -5.02 -6.28 -15.47
CA GLU A 147 -4.62 -5.95 -16.85
C GLU A 147 -3.35 -6.70 -17.26
N LEU A 148 -2.32 -6.73 -16.41
CA LEU A 148 -1.07 -7.46 -16.67
C LEU A 148 -1.27 -8.98 -16.78
N ARG A 149 -2.28 -9.52 -16.09
CA ARG A 149 -2.67 -10.93 -16.15
C ARG A 149 -3.48 -11.27 -17.41
N GLY A 150 -3.87 -10.27 -18.22
CA GLY A 150 -4.68 -10.47 -19.42
C GLY A 150 -6.12 -10.89 -19.12
N VAL A 151 -6.59 -10.63 -17.90
CA VAL A 151 -7.96 -10.92 -17.47
C VAL A 151 -8.78 -9.64 -17.65
N LYS A 152 -9.38 -9.47 -18.83
CA LYS A 152 -10.42 -8.47 -19.08
C LYS A 152 -11.42 -8.99 -20.11
#